data_AF-A0AA43INZ9-F1
#
_entry.id   AF-A0AA43INZ9-F1
#
_cell.length_a   1.000
_cell.length_b   1.000
_cell.length_c   1.000
_cell.angle_alpha   90.00
_cell.angle_beta   90.00
_cell.angle_gamma   90.00
#
_symmetry.space_group_name_H-M   'P 1'
#
loop_
_entity.id
_entity.type
_entity.pdbx_description
1 polymer ?
#
loop_
_entity_poly.entity_id
_entity_poly.type
_entity_poly.pdbx_seq_one_letter_code
_entity_poly.pdbx_strand_id
1 'polypeptide(L)' 'MKRKQQSENTRFVQGVGRALLRAAKAARRTAKMYGTPIYVWENGKVVAKKPWNL' A
#
# COMPACT_ATOMS: atom_id res chain seq x y z
N MET A 1 30.43 10.86 -8.24
CA MET A 1 29.80 10.51 -6.94
C MET A 1 28.30 10.83 -6.87
N LYS A 2 27.84 12.08 -7.05
CA LYS A 2 26.41 12.45 -6.86
C LYS A 2 25.38 11.63 -7.68
N ARG A 3 25.69 11.28 -8.94
CA ARG A 3 24.78 10.47 -9.79
C ARG A 3 24.61 9.03 -9.33
N LYS A 4 25.66 8.41 -8.77
CA LYS A 4 25.60 7.05 -8.23
C LYS A 4 24.69 7.00 -7.00
N GLN A 5 24.87 7.96 -6.08
CA GLN A 5 24.00 8.12 -4.90
C GLN A 5 22.53 8.34 -5.28
N GLN A 6 22.25 9.17 -6.30
CA GLN A 6 20.90 9.39 -6.78
C GLN A 6 20.27 8.10 -7.34
N SER A 7 21.03 7.31 -8.09
CA SER A 7 20.54 6.05 -8.66
C SER A 7 20.23 4.98 -7.60
N GLU A 8 21.01 4.93 -6.52
CA GLU A 8 20.80 4.01 -5.40
C GLU A 8 19.58 4.41 -4.59
N ASN A 9 19.39 5.71 -4.31
CA ASN A 9 18.19 6.23 -3.65
C ASN A 9 16.93 5.91 -4.45
N THR A 10 16.95 6.08 -5.78
CA THR A 10 15.81 5.73 -6.64
C THR A 10 15.47 4.24 -6.56
N ARG A 11 16.48 3.36 -6.60
CA ARG A 11 16.28 1.91 -6.47
C ARG A 11 15.71 1.52 -5.11
N PHE A 12 16.19 2.15 -4.04
CA PHE A 12 15.67 1.94 -2.69
C PHE A 12 14.18 2.32 -2.60
N VAL A 13 13.82 3.55 -3.03
CA VAL A 13 12.44 4.03 -2.98
C VAL A 13 11.51 3.14 -3.82
N GLN A 14 11.95 2.70 -5.01
CA GLN A 14 11.20 1.75 -5.83
C GLN A 14 11.01 0.40 -5.12
N GLY A 15 12.04 -0.09 -4.44
CA GLY A 15 11.97 -1.32 -3.63
C GLY A 15 10.94 -1.21 -2.50
N VAL A 16 10.97 -0.10 -1.76
CA VAL A 16 10.00 0.21 -0.70
C VAL A 16 8.58 0.26 -1.25
N GLY A 17 8.35 0.98 -2.36
CA GLY A 17 7.04 1.06 -3.00
C GLY A 17 6.49 -0.32 -3.38
N ARG A 18 7.32 -1.18 -3.98
CA ARG A 18 6.93 -2.56 -4.31
C ARG A 18 6.60 -3.39 -3.08
N ALA A 19 7.38 -3.26 -2.01
CA ALA A 19 7.15 -3.98 -0.75
C ALA A 19 5.81 -3.57 -0.11
N LEU A 20 5.53 -2.27 -0.05
CA LEU A 20 4.26 -1.74 0.46
C LEU A 20 3.06 -2.22 -0.36
N LEU A 21 3.15 -2.23 -1.69
CA LEU A 21 2.08 -2.76 -2.54
C LEU A 21 1.80 -4.25 -2.29
N ARG A 22 2.85 -5.06 -2.06
CA ARG A 22 2.71 -6.48 -1.70
C ARG A 22 2.04 -6.65 -0.33
N ALA A 23 2.47 -5.86 0.67
CA ALA A 23 1.86 -5.88 2.00
C ALA A 23 0.37 -5.51 1.92
N ALA A 24 0.01 -4.46 1.17
CA ALA A 24 -1.37 -4.05 0.97
C ALA A 24 -2.20 -5.15 0.29
N LYS A 25 -1.65 -5.88 -0.69
CA LYS A 25 -2.32 -7.03 -1.33
C LYS A 25 -2.60 -8.15 -0.33
N ALA A 26 -1.64 -8.48 0.54
CA ALA A 26 -1.82 -9.49 1.57
C ALA A 26 -2.90 -9.07 2.59
N ALA A 27 -2.85 -7.83 3.09
CA ALA A 27 -3.84 -7.30 4.01
C ALA A 27 -5.27 -7.35 3.43
N ARG A 28 -5.44 -6.94 2.15
CA ARG A 28 -6.74 -7.04 1.46
C ARG A 28 -7.24 -8.47 1.34
N ARG A 29 -6.36 -9.43 1.06
CA ARG A 29 -6.73 -10.85 0.99
C ARG A 29 -7.24 -11.36 2.34
N THR A 30 -6.54 -11.04 3.42
CA THR A 30 -6.96 -11.39 4.79
C THR A 30 -8.28 -10.72 5.15
N ALA A 31 -8.44 -9.43 4.85
CA ALA A 31 -9.68 -8.69 5.10
C ALA A 31 -10.87 -9.31 4.34
N LYS A 32 -10.68 -9.70 3.08
CA LYS A 32 -11.70 -10.43 2.30
C LYS A 32 -12.09 -11.76 2.96
N MET A 33 -11.10 -12.54 3.41
CA MET A 33 -11.31 -13.85 4.03
C MET A 33 -12.21 -13.78 5.27
N TYR A 34 -12.01 -12.78 6.12
CA TYR A 34 -12.74 -12.64 7.38
C TYR A 34 -13.88 -11.60 7.32
N GLY A 35 -14.18 -11.06 6.14
CA GLY A 35 -15.17 -9.99 5.98
C GLY A 35 -14.82 -8.69 6.73
N THR A 36 -13.55 -8.49 7.09
CA THR A 36 -13.09 -7.33 7.85
C THR A 36 -13.18 -6.06 6.98
N PRO A 37 -13.78 -4.96 7.45
CA PRO A 37 -13.80 -3.71 6.70
C PRO A 37 -12.40 -3.11 6.58
N ILE A 38 -12.15 -2.40 5.48
CA ILE A 38 -10.93 -1.64 5.25
C ILE A 38 -11.26 -0.16 5.39
N TYR A 39 -10.49 0.53 6.23
CA TYR A 39 -10.62 1.96 6.43
C TYR A 39 -9.78 2.71 5.40
N VAL A 40 -10.40 3.65 4.70
CA VAL A 40 -9.74 4.51 3.70
C VAL A 40 -10.07 5.97 3.96
N TRP A 41 -9.16 6.86 3.56
CA TRP A 41 -9.42 8.28 3.51
C TRP A 41 -10.13 8.63 2.20
N GLU A 42 -11.34 9.17 2.28
CA GLU A 42 -12.15 9.55 1.13
C GLU A 42 -12.90 10.83 1.44
N ASN A 43 -12.81 11.83 0.56
CA ASN A 43 -13.50 13.11 0.70
C ASN A 43 -13.27 13.79 2.06
N GLY A 44 -12.04 13.75 2.57
CA GLY A 44 -11.65 14.43 3.82
C GLY A 44 -12.03 13.71 5.12
N LYS A 45 -12.49 12.46 5.04
CA LYS A 45 -12.84 11.65 6.23
C LYS A 45 -12.42 10.19 6.09
N VAL A 46 -12.33 9.50 7.22
CA VAL A 46 -12.13 8.04 7.26
C VAL A 46 -13.47 7.35 7.01
N VAL A 47 -13.50 6.42 6.06
CA VAL A 47 -14.67 5.62 5.69
C VAL A 47 -14.33 4.14 5.77
N ALA A 48 -15.22 3.34 6.36
CA ALA A 48 -15.14 1.89 6.32
C ALA A 48 -15.71 1.37 4.99
N LYS A 49 -14.87 0.74 4.16
CA LYS A 49 -15.28 0.06 2.93
C LYS A 49 -15.28 -1.44 3.11
N LYS A 50 -16.26 -2.10 2.49
CA LYS A 50 -16.25 -3.56 2.37
C LYS A 50 -15.06 -4.01 1.52
N PRO A 51 -14.39 -5.11 1.85
CA PRO A 51 -13.10 -5.45 1.26
C PRO A 51 -13.16 -5.86 -0.22
N TRP A 52 -14.34 -6.10 -0.79
CA TRP A 52 -14.54 -6.35 -2.23
C TRP A 52 -14.91 -5.10 -3.05
N ASN A 53 -15.18 -3.97 -2.40
CA ASN A 53 -15.47 -2.68 -3.05
C ASN A 53 -14.20 -1.79 -3.17
N LEU A 54 -13.03 -2.43 -3.11
CA LEU A 54 -11.70 -1.83 -3.12
C LEU A 54 -10.82 -2.43 -4.21
#